data_AF-A0A969LY73-F1
#
_entry.id   AF-A0A969LY73-F1
#
_cell.length_a   1.000
_cell.length_b   1.000
_cell.length_c   1.000
_cell.angle_alpha   90.00
_cell.angle_beta   90.00
_cell.angle_gamma   90.00
#
_symmetry.space_group_name_H-M   'P 1'
#
loop_
_entity.id
_entity.type
_entity.pdbx_description
1 polymer ?
#
loop_
_entity_poly.entity_id
_entity_poly.type
_entity_poly.pdbx_seq_one_letter_code
_entity_poly.pdbx_strand_id
1 'polypeptide(L)' 'MAILRQYVAPLIVLLIFLFSLVVVSARIFLPGDLAAPAPGSEPLTRFQPEQVEPTALEPIEDSTSTAPVETRG' A
#
# COMPACT_ATOMS: atom_id res chain seq x y z
N MET A 1 3.03 31.37 -51.71
CA MET A 1 4.30 31.54 -50.95
C MET A 1 4.40 30.44 -49.90
N ALA A 2 5.01 29.31 -50.25
CA ALA A 2 5.09 28.14 -49.36
C ALA A 2 6.15 28.27 -48.26
N ILE A 3 7.15 29.14 -48.45
CA ILE A 3 8.37 29.25 -47.62
C ILE A 3 8.05 29.51 -46.14
N LEU A 4 7.14 30.44 -45.85
CA LEU A 4 6.77 30.76 -44.46
C LEU A 4 6.17 29.53 -43.77
N ARG A 5 5.22 28.83 -44.39
CA ARG A 5 4.62 27.64 -43.77
C ARG A 5 5.54 26.42 -43.78
N GLN A 6 6.46 26.33 -44.74
CA GLN A 6 7.30 25.14 -44.92
C GLN A 6 8.53 25.13 -44.02
N TYR A 7 8.99 26.29 -43.53
CA TYR A 7 10.11 26.38 -42.59
C TYR A 7 9.70 26.96 -41.23
N VAL A 8 8.88 28.01 -41.21
CA VAL A 8 8.49 28.66 -39.96
C VAL A 8 7.52 27.78 -39.18
N ALA A 9 6.51 27.18 -39.83
CA ALA A 9 5.57 26.31 -39.11
C ALA A 9 6.25 25.10 -38.44
N PRO A 10 7.11 24.31 -39.12
CA PRO A 10 7.81 23.21 -38.44
C PRO A 10 8.77 23.69 -37.37
N LEU A 11 9.43 24.85 -37.54
CA LEU A 11 10.27 25.43 -36.48
C LEU A 11 9.45 25.80 -35.24
N ILE A 12 8.28 26.43 -35.42
CA ILE A 12 7.38 26.79 -34.31
C ILE A 12 6.89 25.54 -33.57
N VAL A 13 6.51 24.49 -34.31
CA VAL A 13 6.12 23.21 -33.71
C VAL A 13 7.26 22.63 -32.86
N LEU A 14 8.50 22.65 -33.37
CA LEU A 14 9.66 22.19 -32.62
C LEU A 14 9.91 23.04 -31.37
N LEU A 15 9.80 24.36 -31.46
CA LEU A 15 9.97 25.26 -30.31
C LEU A 15 8.92 25.01 -29.23
N ILE A 16 7.64 24.90 -29.63
CA ILE A 16 6.54 24.61 -28.69
C ILE A 16 6.71 23.22 -28.09
N PHE A 17 7.10 22.23 -28.90
CA PHE A 17 7.38 20.87 -28.42
C PHE A 17 8.50 20.87 -27.38
N LEU A 18 9.63 21.50 -27.68
CA LEU A 18 10.78 21.53 -26.78
C LEU A 18 10.46 22.29 -25.50
N PHE A 19 9.74 23.40 -25.61
CA PHE A 19 9.24 24.15 -24.46
C PHE A 19 8.29 23.29 -23.61
N SER A 20 7.32 22.63 -24.24
CA SER A 20 6.36 21.76 -23.55
C SER A 20 7.06 20.58 -22.86
N LEU A 21 8.05 20.00 -23.52
CA LEU A 21 8.89 18.93 -22.97
C LEU A 21 9.63 19.40 -21.71
N VAL A 22 10.23 20.60 -21.74
CA VAL A 22 10.91 21.17 -20.57
C VAL A 22 9.91 21.46 -19.45
N VAL A 23 8.78 22.10 -19.76
CA VAL A 23 7.76 22.48 -18.76
C VAL A 23 7.19 21.24 -18.07
N VAL A 24 6.83 20.20 -18.84
CA VAL A 24 6.27 18.97 -18.27
C VAL A 24 7.31 18.22 -17.44
N SER A 25 8.56 18.15 -17.90
CA SER A 25 9.64 17.53 -17.13
C SER A 25 9.93 18.30 -15.85
N ALA A 26 9.95 19.64 -15.90
CA ALA A 26 10.18 20.47 -14.72
C ALA A 26 9.05 20.34 -13.69
N ARG A 27 7.80 20.21 -14.15
CA ARG A 27 6.60 20.08 -13.30
C ARG A 27 6.71 18.93 -12.30
N ILE A 28 7.35 17.81 -12.68
CA ILE A 28 7.52 16.63 -11.81
C ILE A 28 8.44 16.93 -10.61
N PHE A 29 9.38 17.86 -10.79
CA PHE A 29 10.33 18.23 -9.75
C PHE A 29 9.87 19.43 -8.92
N LEU A 30 8.66 19.96 -9.15
CA LEU A 30 8.13 21.02 -8.30
C LEU A 30 7.81 20.45 -6.90
N PRO A 31 8.05 21.21 -5.82
CA PRO A 31 7.78 20.74 -4.46
C PRO A 31 6.34 20.23 -4.27
N GLY A 32 5.37 20.84 -4.96
CA GLY A 32 3.97 20.42 -4.92
C GLY A 32 3.66 19.12 -5.66
N ASP A 33 4.48 18.71 -6.64
CA ASP A 33 4.28 17.44 -7.37
C ASP A 33 4.81 16.25 -6.55
N LEU A 34 5.94 16.44 -5.85
CA LEU A 34 6.53 15.45 -4.94
C LEU A 34 5.91 15.46 -3.54
N ALA A 35 5.08 16.45 -3.21
CA ALA A 35 4.37 16.53 -1.93
C ALA A 35 3.15 15.60 -1.85
N ALA A 36 2.87 14.83 -2.90
CA ALA A 36 1.87 13.77 -2.83
C ALA A 36 2.26 12.81 -1.69
N PRO A 37 1.44 12.67 -0.64
CA PRO A 37 1.74 11.75 0.46
C PRO A 37 1.94 10.37 -0.14
N ALA A 38 3.08 9.74 0.18
CA ALA A 38 3.28 8.34 -0.15
C ALA A 38 2.05 7.54 0.33
N PRO A 39 1.55 6.54 -0.43
CA PRO A 39 0.53 5.64 0.05
C PRO A 39 0.95 5.17 1.44
N GLY A 40 0.11 5.46 2.43
CA GLY A 40 0.48 5.44 3.83
C GLY A 40 1.30 4.21 4.14
N SER A 41 2.50 4.41 4.68
CA SER A 41 3.13 3.37 5.45
C SER A 41 2.20 3.14 6.64
N GLU A 42 1.21 2.24 6.50
CA GLU A 42 0.85 1.41 7.63
C GLU A 42 2.19 0.91 8.16
N PRO A 43 2.57 1.25 9.41
CA PRO A 43 3.75 0.66 9.97
C PRO A 43 3.58 -0.84 9.78
N LEU A 44 4.60 -1.54 9.30
CA LEU A 44 4.62 -2.99 9.23
C LEU A 44 4.63 -3.61 10.64
N THR A 45 3.84 -3.06 11.57
CA THR A 45 3.37 -3.68 12.81
C THR A 45 2.31 -4.74 12.46
N ARG A 46 2.65 -5.63 11.52
CA ARG A 46 2.10 -6.99 11.45
C ARG A 46 3.24 -7.97 11.69
N PHE A 47 4.08 -7.67 12.68
CA PHE A 47 4.60 -8.70 13.55
C PHE A 47 3.69 -8.66 14.77
N GLN A 48 2.65 -9.46 14.75
CA GLN A 48 1.89 -9.82 15.94
C GLN A 48 2.45 -11.15 16.43
N PRO A 49 3.59 -11.20 17.16
CA PRO A 49 3.73 -12.23 18.16
C PRO A 49 2.75 -11.87 19.30
N GLU A 50 2.23 -12.87 19.99
CA GLU A 50 1.38 -12.70 21.18
C GLU A 50 -0.10 -12.27 20.96
N GLN A 51 -0.86 -13.11 20.28
CA GLN A 51 -2.14 -13.54 20.85
C GLN A 51 -1.97 -14.99 21.33
N VAL A 52 -1.06 -15.17 22.29
CA VAL A 52 -1.10 -16.28 23.24
C VAL A 52 -1.58 -15.64 24.52
N GLU A 53 -2.89 -15.71 24.77
CA GLU A 53 -3.48 -15.30 26.04
C GLU A 53 -2.90 -16.19 27.15
N PRO A 54 -2.14 -15.64 28.12
CA PRO A 54 -1.76 -16.40 29.30
C PRO A 54 -2.84 -16.17 30.37
N THR A 55 -3.34 -17.27 30.93
CA THR A 55 -4.28 -17.33 32.07
C THR A 55 -5.76 -17.22 31.65
N ALA A 56 -6.49 -18.32 31.56
CA ALA A 56 -6.74 -19.23 32.67
C ALA A 56 -6.32 -20.67 32.41
N LEU A 57 -5.43 -21.14 33.28
CA LEU A 57 -5.31 -22.54 33.62
C LEU A 57 -6.62 -22.95 34.32
N GLU A 58 -7.63 -23.40 33.57
CA GLU A 58 -8.60 -24.32 34.15
C GLU A 58 -7.80 -25.60 34.42
N PRO A 59 -7.63 -26.01 35.70
CA PRO A 59 -6.87 -27.20 36.02
C PRO A 59 -7.48 -28.39 35.30
N ILE A 60 -6.63 -29.16 34.61
CA ILE A 60 -6.98 -30.49 34.17
C ILE A 60 -7.15 -31.32 35.46
N GLU A 61 -8.33 -31.28 36.06
CA GLU A 61 -8.74 -32.24 37.07
C GLU A 61 -9.17 -33.53 36.36
N ASP A 62 -8.17 -34.24 35.83
CA ASP A 62 -8.24 -35.68 35.73
C ASP A 62 -8.01 -36.24 37.14
N SER A 63 -9.10 -36.50 37.87
CA SER A 63 -9.13 -37.54 38.90
C SER A 63 -10.53 -37.78 39.46
N THR A 64 -10.81 -39.05 39.63
CA THR A 64 -11.92 -39.70 40.35
C THR A 64 -13.20 -39.93 39.54
N SER A 65 -13.40 -41.17 39.09
CA SER A 65 -14.18 -42.16 39.85
C SER A 65 -15.68 -41.86 39.68
N THR A 66 -16.48 -42.64 38.97
CA THR A 66 -16.83 -44.01 39.35
C THR A 66 -17.81 -44.50 38.28
N ALA A 67 -17.48 -45.57 37.55
CA ALA A 67 -18.53 -46.42 37.01
C ALA A 67 -19.25 -47.09 38.20
N PRO A 68 -20.57 -47.28 38.14
CA PRO A 68 -21.05 -48.65 38.07
C PRO A 68 -22.12 -48.78 36.97
N VAL A 69 -22.06 -49.80 36.12
CA VAL A 69 -22.47 -51.17 36.45
C VAL A 69 -23.93 -51.20 36.93
N GLU A 70 -24.79 -51.53 35.98
CA GLU A 70 -25.84 -52.56 36.09
C GLU A 70 -27.11 -52.33 36.94
N THR A 71 -28.20 -52.87 36.36
CA THR A 71 -29.30 -53.59 37.04
C THR A 71 -30.56 -52.81 37.45
N ARG A 72 -31.57 -52.95 36.57
CA ARG A 72 -32.90 -53.57 36.83
C ARG A 72 -33.82 -52.93 37.88
N GLY A 73 -34.97 -52.48 37.39
CA GLY A 73 -36.22 -52.25 38.13
C GLY A 73 -37.39 -52.25 37.16
#